data_AF-R7RMF5-F1
#
_entry.id   AF-R7RMF5-F1
#
_cell.length_a   1.000
_cell.length_b   1.000
_cell.length_c   1.000
_cell.angle_alpha   90.00
_cell.angle_beta   90.00
_cell.angle_gamma   90.00
#
_symmetry.space_group_name_H-M   'P 1'
#
loop_
_entity.id
_entity.type
_entity.pdbx_description
1 polymer ?
#
loop_
_entity_poly.entity_id
_entity_poly.type
_entity_poly.pdbx_seq_one_letter_code
_entity_poly.pdbx_strand_id
1 'polypeptide(L)'
;MGETVEKIGFSTKYKSVGELFNTEILPIIDAISRLGVAADGFASAANAVSHINITEQHQIKELLELVFDIRRSAEDLQCLLDKRLCAAIKSVESGVFDVKNIKEAVESEEK
;
A
#
# COMPACT_ATOMS: atom_id res chain seq x y z
N MET A 1 -17.07 17.41 -1.03
CA MET A 1 -16.62 17.44 -2.45
C MET A 1 -15.46 16.48 -2.71
N GLY A 2 -14.38 16.46 -1.91
CA GLY A 2 -13.24 15.55 -2.14
C GLY A 2 -13.58 14.05 -2.18
N GLU A 3 -14.42 13.57 -1.25
CA GLU A 3 -14.83 12.16 -1.20
C GLU A 3 -15.58 11.67 -2.45
N THR A 4 -16.39 12.55 -3.06
CA THR A 4 -17.15 12.22 -4.28
C THR A 4 -16.21 12.09 -5.47
N VAL A 5 -15.15 12.91 -5.52
CA VAL A 5 -14.17 12.92 -6.61
C VAL A 5 -13.28 11.68 -6.55
N GLU A 6 -12.80 11.28 -5.37
CA GLU A 6 -12.01 10.04 -5.23
C GLU A 6 -12.82 8.80 -5.61
N LYS A 7 -14.08 8.73 -5.15
CA LYS A 7 -15.01 7.65 -5.50
C LYS A 7 -15.24 7.55 -7.02
N ILE A 8 -15.50 8.68 -7.67
CA ILE A 8 -15.68 8.74 -9.14
C ILE A 8 -14.37 8.36 -9.85
N GLY A 9 -13.21 8.77 -9.32
CA GLY A 9 -11.91 8.40 -9.85
C GLY A 9 -11.66 6.89 -9.83
N PHE A 10 -12.05 6.20 -8.74
CA PHE A 10 -11.92 4.74 -8.65
C PHE A 10 -12.86 4.01 -9.59
N SER A 11 -14.13 4.43 -9.70
CA SER A 11 -15.11 3.77 -10.57
C SER A 11 -14.88 3.99 -12.06
N THR A 12 -14.20 5.07 -12.42
CA THR A 12 -13.76 5.34 -13.80
C THR A 12 -12.48 4.61 -14.15
N LYS A 13 -11.52 4.53 -13.21
CA LYS A 13 -10.21 3.89 -13.44
C LYS A 13 -10.28 2.36 -13.42
N TYR A 14 -11.18 1.77 -12.65
CA TYR A 14 -11.28 0.32 -12.47
C TYR A 14 -12.65 -0.22 -12.91
N LYS A 15 -12.66 -1.45 -13.41
CA LYS A 15 -13.88 -2.14 -13.88
C LYS A 15 -14.56 -2.93 -12.77
N SER A 16 -13.81 -3.38 -11.78
CA SER A 16 -14.35 -4.14 -10.65
C SER A 16 -13.61 -3.84 -9.36
N VAL A 17 -14.25 -4.21 -8.24
CA VAL A 17 -13.63 -4.20 -6.91
C VAL A 17 -12.36 -5.07 -6.91
N GLY A 18 -12.40 -6.24 -7.54
CA GLY A 18 -11.24 -7.14 -7.63
C GLY A 18 -10.06 -6.50 -8.36
N GLU A 19 -10.31 -5.80 -9.47
CA GLU A 19 -9.27 -5.05 -10.19
C GLU A 19 -8.67 -3.95 -9.31
N LEU A 20 -9.51 -3.14 -8.66
CA LEU A 20 -9.08 -2.07 -7.75
C LEU A 20 -8.16 -2.60 -6.63
N PHE A 21 -8.54 -3.71 -5.99
CA PHE A 21 -7.72 -4.33 -4.95
C PHE A 21 -6.39 -4.83 -5.49
N ASN A 22 -6.40 -5.50 -6.65
CA ASN A 22 -5.19 -6.07 -7.24
C ASN A 22 -4.20 -5.00 -7.75
N THR A 23 -4.68 -3.86 -8.22
CA THR A 23 -3.82 -2.83 -8.84
C THR A 23 -3.37 -1.74 -7.88
N GLU A 24 -4.13 -1.42 -6.83
CA GLU A 24 -3.77 -0.34 -5.89
C GLU A 24 -3.47 -0.84 -4.49
N ILE A 25 -4.25 -1.80 -3.97
CA ILE A 25 -4.16 -2.20 -2.55
C ILE A 25 -3.06 -3.24 -2.35
N LEU A 26 -3.08 -4.34 -3.11
CA LEU A 26 -2.11 -5.42 -2.97
C LEU A 26 -0.64 -4.97 -3.18
N PRO A 27 -0.30 -4.11 -4.15
CA PRO A 27 1.08 -3.67 -4.30
C PRO A 27 1.61 -2.88 -3.10
N ILE A 28 0.76 -2.10 -2.43
CA ILE A 28 1.14 -1.36 -1.23
C ILE A 28 1.37 -2.32 -0.06
N ILE A 29 0.50 -3.32 0.11
CA ILE A 29 0.67 -4.37 1.13
C ILE A 29 1.95 -5.16 0.87
N ASP A 30 2.24 -5.53 -0.37
CA ASP A 30 3.49 -6.22 -0.74
C ASP A 30 4.73 -5.37 -0.43
N ALA A 31 4.69 -4.07 -0.75
CA ALA A 31 5.78 -3.14 -0.43
C ALA A 31 6.02 -3.03 1.08
N ILE A 32 4.97 -2.88 1.89
CA ILE A 32 5.08 -2.87 3.37
C ILE A 32 5.65 -4.20 3.87
N SER A 33 5.18 -5.33 3.34
CA SER A 33 5.68 -6.66 3.72
C SER A 33 7.17 -6.81 3.45
N ARG A 34 7.64 -6.32 2.30
CA ARG A 34 9.08 -6.33 1.94
C ARG A 34 9.91 -5.43 2.85
N LEU A 35 9.38 -4.28 3.27
CA LEU A 35 10.05 -3.42 4.25
C LEU A 35 10.14 -4.11 5.63
N GLY A 36 9.12 -4.87 6.02
CA GLY A 36 9.16 -5.72 7.21
C GLY A 36 10.30 -6.74 7.16
N VAL A 37 10.43 -7.47 6.06
CA VAL A 37 11.55 -8.42 5.85
C VAL A 37 12.91 -7.71 5.90
N ALA A 38 13.02 -6.51 5.32
CA ALA A 38 14.24 -5.72 5.40
C ALA A 38 14.56 -5.35 6.87
N ALA A 39 13.57 -4.91 7.64
CA ALA A 39 13.72 -4.57 9.05
C ALA A 39 14.20 -5.77 9.90
N ASP A 40 13.68 -6.98 9.65
CA ASP A 40 14.14 -8.22 10.31
C ASP A 40 15.62 -8.53 9.98
N GLY A 41 16.02 -8.25 8.73
CA GLY A 41 17.41 -8.32 8.30
C GLY A 41 18.31 -7.36 9.08
N PHE A 42 17.87 -6.12 9.30
CA PHE A 42 18.60 -5.15 10.12
C PHE A 42 18.69 -5.57 11.58
N ALA A 43 17.61 -6.10 12.16
CA ALA A 43 17.62 -6.60 13.53
C ALA A 43 18.65 -7.74 13.70
N SER A 44 18.71 -8.65 12.73
CA SER A 44 19.69 -9.73 12.70
C SER A 44 21.12 -9.20 12.55
N ALA A 45 21.34 -8.23 11.66
CA ALA A 45 22.63 -7.59 11.48
C ALA A 45 23.10 -6.84 12.74
N ALA A 46 22.20 -6.08 13.38
CA ALA A 46 22.50 -5.36 14.61
C ALA A 46 22.87 -6.32 15.75
N ASN A 47 22.19 -7.47 15.85
CA ASN A 47 22.53 -8.51 16.83
C ASN A 47 23.88 -9.17 16.52
N ALA A 48 24.25 -9.40 15.26
CA ALA A 48 25.57 -9.90 14.92
C ALA A 48 26.67 -8.88 15.27
N VAL A 49 26.40 -7.60 15.00
CA VAL A 49 27.30 -6.48 15.24
C VAL A 49 27.50 -6.22 16.73
N SER A 50 26.49 -6.37 17.58
CA SER A 50 26.60 -6.18 19.04
C SER A 50 27.61 -7.11 19.74
N HIS A 51 28.01 -8.20 19.08
CA HIS A 51 29.00 -9.17 19.58
C HIS A 51 30.42 -8.92 19.02
N ILE A 52 30.58 -7.95 18.12
CA ILE A 52 31.85 -7.57 17.53
C ILE A 52 32.32 -6.27 18.20
N ASN A 53 33.60 -6.21 18.58
CA ASN A 53 34.18 -5.00 19.16
C ASN A 53 34.42 -3.97 18.04
N ILE A 54 33.38 -3.22 17.67
CA ILE A 54 33.38 -2.35 16.49
C ILE A 54 34.25 -1.13 16.73
N THR A 55 35.35 -1.06 16.00
CA THR A 55 36.26 0.10 15.99
C THR A 55 35.76 1.22 15.04
N GLU A 56 34.72 0.94 14.24
CA GLU A 56 34.22 1.81 13.18
C GLU A 56 32.81 2.35 13.48
N GLN A 57 32.73 3.38 14.34
CA GLN A 57 31.47 4.07 14.69
C GLN A 57 30.69 4.63 13.49
N HIS A 58 31.36 4.92 12.37
CA HIS A 58 30.72 5.48 11.18
C HIS A 58 29.77 4.49 10.50
N GLN A 59 30.12 3.20 10.43
CA GLN A 59 29.29 2.16 9.82
C GLN A 59 28.02 1.90 10.63
N ILE A 60 28.11 1.94 11.96
CA ILE A 60 26.94 1.82 12.84
C ILE A 60 25.98 2.98 12.60
N LYS A 61 26.51 4.19 12.40
CA LYS A 61 25.72 5.38 12.13
C LYS A 61 24.96 5.27 10.81
N GLU A 62 25.65 4.88 9.73
CA GLU A 62 25.01 4.65 8.42
C GLU A 62 23.92 3.56 8.49
N LEU A 63 24.19 2.47 9.22
CA LEU A 63 23.20 1.40 9.44
C LEU A 63 21.94 1.92 10.15
N LEU A 64 22.11 2.74 11.20
CA LEU A 64 21.01 3.34 11.94
C LEU A 64 20.20 4.32 11.08
N GLU A 65 20.86 5.16 10.28
CA GLU A 65 20.20 6.07 9.34
C GLU A 65 19.32 5.29 8.36
N LEU A 66 19.82 4.18 7.82
CA LEU A 66 19.09 3.36 6.87
C LEU A 66 17.87 2.66 7.51
N VAL A 67 17.98 2.25 8.78
CA VAL A 67 16.84 1.73 9.54
C VAL A 67 15.76 2.80 9.76
N PHE A 68 16.15 4.05 10.06
CA PHE A 68 15.19 5.14 10.20
C PHE A 68 14.49 5.47 8.88
N ASP A 69 15.21 5.45 7.76
CA ASP A 69 14.63 5.69 6.43
C ASP A 69 13.61 4.59 6.04
N ILE A 70 13.91 3.33 6.35
CA ILE A 70 12.97 2.21 6.15
C ILE A 70 11.72 2.40 7.01
N ARG A 71 11.88 2.75 8.29
CA ARG A 71 10.74 3.01 9.18
C ARG A 71 9.85 4.11 8.63
N ARG A 72 10.45 5.24 8.21
CA ARG A 72 9.71 6.37 7.66
C ARG A 72 8.98 6.01 6.36
N SER A 73 9.63 5.25 5.49
CA SER A 73 9.03 4.76 4.24
C SER A 73 7.85 3.82 4.52
N ALA A 74 7.93 2.99 5.55
CA ALA A 74 6.85 2.11 5.98
C ALA A 74 5.66 2.91 6.53
N GLU A 75 5.91 3.94 7.35
CA GLU A 75 4.88 4.85 7.88
C GLU A 75 4.14 5.59 6.74
N ASP A 76 4.88 6.10 5.74
CA ASP A 76 4.31 6.77 4.58
C ASP A 76 3.43 5.82 3.74
N LEU A 77 3.92 4.59 3.49
CA LEU A 77 3.15 3.57 2.77
C LEU A 77 1.91 3.13 3.55
N GLN A 78 1.99 3.02 4.87
CA GLN A 78 0.84 2.69 5.72
C GLN A 78 -0.23 3.79 5.65
N CYS A 79 0.18 5.07 5.72
CA CYS A 79 -0.75 6.18 5.55
C CYS A 79 -1.42 6.17 4.17
N LEU A 80 -0.67 5.82 3.12
CA LEU A 80 -1.22 5.67 1.78
C LEU A 80 -2.20 4.50 1.69
N LEU A 81 -1.86 3.36 2.29
CA LEU A 81 -2.72 2.17 2.36
C LEU A 81 -4.05 2.50 3.02
N ASP A 82 -4.04 3.18 4.17
CA ASP A 82 -5.26 3.54 4.91
C ASP A 82 -6.19 4.42 4.08
N LYS A 83 -5.63 5.43 3.41
CA LYS A 83 -6.40 6.30 2.49
C LYS A 83 -7.02 5.50 1.35
N ARG A 84 -6.23 4.63 0.72
CA ARG A 84 -6.66 3.80 -0.40
C ARG A 84 -7.72 2.78 0.01
N LEU A 85 -7.55 2.11 1.15
CA LEU A 85 -8.53 1.18 1.71
C LEU A 85 -9.84 1.90 2.07
N CYS A 86 -9.77 3.07 2.70
CA CYS A 86 -10.96 3.85 3.03
C CYS A 86 -11.77 4.19 1.76
N ALA A 87 -11.10 4.63 0.70
CA ALA A 87 -11.75 4.93 -0.57
C ALA A 87 -12.29 3.67 -1.28
N ALA A 88 -11.57 2.55 -1.20
CA ALA A 88 -12.01 1.26 -1.71
C ALA A 88 -13.31 0.79 -1.04
N ILE A 89 -13.34 0.78 0.30
CA ILE A 89 -14.50 0.38 1.11
C ILE A 89 -15.71 1.24 0.75
N LYS A 90 -15.55 2.57 0.71
CA LYS A 90 -16.64 3.49 0.33
C LYS A 90 -17.16 3.22 -1.09
N SER A 91 -16.28 2.85 -2.01
CA SER A 91 -16.66 2.52 -3.38
C SER A 91 -17.48 1.23 -3.44
N VAL A 92 -17.11 0.22 -2.64
CA VAL A 92 -17.87 -1.03 -2.48
C VAL A 92 -19.23 -0.78 -1.84
N GLU A 93 -19.27 -0.14 -0.67
CA GLU A 93 -20.51 0.14 0.08
C GLU A 93 -21.53 0.91 -0.75
N SER A 94 -21.04 1.76 -1.65
CA SER A 94 -21.91 2.54 -2.51
C SER A 94 -22.52 1.79 -3.70
N GLY A 95 -22.15 0.54 -3.93
CA GLY A 95 -22.65 -0.28 -5.04
C GLY A 95 -22.31 0.28 -6.42
N VAL A 96 -21.33 1.19 -6.55
CA VAL A 96 -21.04 1.86 -7.83
C VAL A 96 -20.57 0.87 -8.90
N PHE A 97 -19.82 -0.16 -8.51
CA PHE A 97 -19.44 -1.23 -9.42
C PHE A 97 -20.65 -2.10 -9.81
N ASP A 98 -21.60 -2.33 -8.91
CA ASP A 98 -22.83 -3.08 -9.22
C ASP A 98 -23.71 -2.32 -10.22
N VAL A 99 -23.91 -1.01 -9.99
CA VAL A 99 -24.66 -0.13 -10.91
C VAL A 99 -24.00 -0.08 -12.29
N LYS A 100 -22.66 0.00 -12.32
CA LYS A 100 -21.90 0.00 -13.58
C LYS A 100 -22.08 -1.32 -14.34
N ASN A 101 -21.97 -2.45 -13.64
CA ASN A 101 -22.16 -3.78 -14.24
C ASN A 101 -23.56 -3.97 -14.79
N ILE A 102 -24.60 -3.52 -14.06
CA ILE A 102 -25.99 -3.59 -14.53
C ILE A 102 -26.16 -2.74 -15.80
N LYS A 103 -25.62 -1.52 -15.83
CA LYS A 103 -25.71 -0.63 -17.00
C LYS A 103 -25.02 -1.23 -18.23
N GLU A 104 -23.82 -1.78 -18.05
CA GLU A 104 -23.07 -2.43 -19.14
C GLU A 104 -23.80 -3.67 -19.67
N ALA A 105 -24.45 -4.45 -18.79
CA ALA A 105 -25.26 -5.61 -19.20
C ALA A 105 -26.48 -5.17 -20.04
N VAL A 106 -27.22 -4.15 -19.61
CA VAL A 106 -28.38 -3.63 -20.36
C VAL A 106 -27.96 -3.08 -21.73
N GLU A 107 -26.87 -2.33 -21.81
CA GLU A 107 -26.35 -1.79 -23.08
C GLU A 107 -25.86 -2.88 -24.06
N SER A 108 -25.54 -4.07 -23.54
CA SER A 108 -25.14 -5.24 -24.35
C SER A 108 -26.31 -6.06 -24.88
N GLU A 109 -27.48 -6.00 -24.23
CA GLU A 109 -28.71 -6.66 -24.66
C GLU A 109 -29.50 -5.83 -25.71
N GLU A 110 -29.29 -4.52 -25.74
CA GLU A 110 -29.92 -3.60 -26.70
C GLU A 110 -29.18 -3.50 -28.06
N LYS A 111 -28.08 -4.25 -28.25
CA LYS A 111 -27.28 -4.31 -29.49
C LYS A 111 -27.44 -5.63 -30.22
#